data_AF-A0A6S5KDL3-F1
#
_entry.id   AF-A0A6S5KDL3-F1
#
_cell.length_a   1.000
_cell.length_b   1.000
_cell.length_c   1.000
_cell.angle_alpha   90.00
_cell.angle_beta   90.00
_cell.angle_gamma   90.00
#
_symmetry.space_group_name_H-M   'P 1'
#
loop_
_entity.id
_entity.type
_entity.pdbx_description
1 polymer ?
#
loop_
_entity_poly.entity_id
_entity_poly.type
_entity_poly.pdbx_seq_one_letter_code
_entity_poly.pdbx_strand_id
1 'polypeptide(L)'
;MRIEQRLKQLAEVNPNYSLLWAQWEFDKKLLSRALNTVSRDFPHYSLHDASHSSTIITQIEKVISPNIYKLTATDCWLLLESCYWHDAGMVITNEEKKELLRDPLFHFYLEELSHKESELSKHAKEILQSKNENDIVKALSISNSLTFVLADYFRKLHADRSGNFVNEPSKINVSSPRTSLIPQRLFNFCGSNSSMSWKKSRCNFGACKV
;
A
#
# COMPACT_ATOMS: atom_id res chain seq x y z
N MET A 1 5.90 18.67 -19.47
CA MET A 1 6.15 19.03 -18.06
C MET A 1 5.56 17.94 -17.19
N ARG A 2 6.26 17.51 -16.14
CA ARG A 2 5.75 16.52 -15.16
C ARG A 2 5.04 17.20 -13.98
N ILE A 3 4.15 16.49 -13.28
CA ILE A 3 3.43 16.99 -12.10
C ILE A 3 4.43 17.37 -10.99
N GLU A 4 5.43 16.50 -10.75
CA GLU A 4 6.49 16.76 -9.77
C GLU A 4 7.30 18.02 -10.13
N GLN A 5 7.62 18.21 -11.41
CA GLN A 5 8.32 19.42 -11.88
C GLN A 5 7.45 20.67 -11.69
N ARG A 6 6.13 20.57 -11.91
CA ARG A 6 5.20 21.67 -11.70
C ARG A 6 5.12 22.08 -10.23
N LEU A 7 5.04 21.11 -9.30
CA LEU A 7 5.07 21.40 -7.86
C LEU A 7 6.35 22.12 -7.46
N LYS A 8 7.51 21.62 -7.92
CA LYS A 8 8.80 22.25 -7.68
C LYS A 8 8.85 23.70 -8.16
N GLN A 9 8.45 23.96 -9.41
CA GLN A 9 8.41 25.32 -9.97
C GLN A 9 7.50 26.27 -9.16
N LEU A 10 6.34 25.78 -8.72
CA LEU A 10 5.42 26.57 -7.90
C LEU A 10 6.02 26.90 -6.52
N ALA A 11 6.74 25.95 -5.91
CA ALA A 11 7.44 26.15 -4.65
C ALA A 11 8.63 27.10 -4.75
N GLU A 12 9.32 27.12 -5.89
CA GLU A 12 10.42 28.08 -6.15
C GLU A 12 9.90 29.52 -6.32
N VAL A 13 8.70 29.70 -6.87
CA VAL A 13 8.09 31.03 -7.08
C VAL A 13 7.38 31.53 -5.82
N ASN A 14 6.70 30.65 -5.08
CA ASN A 14 5.97 31.02 -3.87
C ASN A 14 6.45 30.19 -2.67
N PRO A 15 7.19 30.80 -1.74
CA PRO A 15 7.69 30.13 -0.54
C PRO A 15 6.59 29.46 0.31
N ASN A 16 5.33 29.88 0.21
CA ASN A 16 4.21 29.24 0.91
C ASN A 16 4.00 27.77 0.48
N TYR A 17 4.49 27.37 -0.70
CA TYR A 17 4.40 25.98 -1.18
C TYR A 17 5.66 25.16 -0.92
N SER A 18 6.72 25.77 -0.35
CA SER A 18 7.97 25.07 -0.01
C SER A 18 7.75 23.89 0.92
N LEU A 19 6.81 24.00 1.87
CA LEU A 19 6.45 22.93 2.80
C LEU A 19 5.81 21.73 2.09
N LEU A 20 4.93 21.96 1.10
CA LEU A 20 4.33 20.87 0.31
C LEU A 20 5.39 20.14 -0.50
N TRP A 21 6.30 20.88 -1.13
CA TRP A 21 7.43 20.30 -1.86
C TRP A 21 8.34 19.49 -0.94
N ALA A 22 8.73 20.05 0.21
CA ALA A 22 9.59 19.36 1.18
C ALA A 22 8.94 18.08 1.70
N GLN A 23 7.65 18.13 2.07
CA GLN A 23 6.90 16.94 2.51
C GLN A 23 6.91 15.85 1.45
N TRP A 24 6.60 16.21 0.19
CA TRP A 24 6.63 15.27 -0.92
C TRP A 24 8.02 14.65 -1.12
N GLU A 25 9.10 15.43 -1.04
CA GLU A 25 10.46 14.89 -1.20
C GLU A 25 10.82 13.86 -0.11
N PHE A 26 10.36 14.08 1.12
CA PHE A 26 10.51 13.11 2.21
C PHE A 26 9.66 11.87 1.97
N ASP A 27 8.37 12.06 1.71
CA ASP A 27 7.40 10.96 1.56
C ASP A 27 7.78 10.06 0.39
N LYS A 28 8.12 10.63 -0.77
CA LYS A 28 8.60 9.85 -1.92
C LYS A 28 9.77 8.94 -1.56
N LYS A 29 10.78 9.45 -0.84
CA LYS A 29 11.97 8.66 -0.45
C LYS A 29 11.63 7.56 0.55
N LEU A 30 10.84 7.89 1.58
CA LEU A 30 10.49 6.95 2.64
C LEU A 30 9.52 5.87 2.15
N LEU A 31 8.48 6.27 1.41
CA LEU A 31 7.50 5.35 0.83
C LEU A 31 8.12 4.47 -0.24
N SER A 32 9.05 4.98 -1.06
CA SER A 32 9.72 4.12 -2.03
C SER A 32 10.42 2.94 -1.36
N ARG A 33 11.08 3.18 -0.21
CA ARG A 33 11.73 2.12 0.56
C ARG A 33 10.71 1.15 1.15
N ALA A 34 9.61 1.67 1.70
CA ALA A 34 8.57 0.83 2.29
C ALA A 34 7.87 -0.04 1.23
N LEU A 35 7.45 0.55 0.11
CA LEU A 35 6.75 -0.14 -0.97
C LEU A 35 7.60 -1.24 -1.63
N ASN A 36 8.92 -1.07 -1.70
CA ASN A 36 9.80 -2.11 -2.23
C ASN A 36 9.75 -3.42 -1.41
N THR A 37 9.28 -3.37 -0.15
CA THR A 37 9.10 -4.57 0.69
C THR A 37 7.84 -5.36 0.37
N VAL A 38 6.87 -4.78 -0.36
CA VAL A 38 5.57 -5.41 -0.67
C VAL A 38 5.74 -6.71 -1.44
N SER A 39 6.70 -6.76 -2.38
CA SER A 39 6.96 -7.95 -3.21
C SER A 39 7.26 -9.22 -2.39
N ARG A 40 7.89 -9.08 -1.22
CA ARG A 40 8.19 -10.19 -0.31
C ARG A 40 6.93 -10.84 0.25
N ASP A 41 5.95 -10.02 0.60
CA ASP A 41 4.75 -10.46 1.32
C ASP A 41 3.59 -10.75 0.36
N PHE A 42 3.67 -10.32 -0.90
CA PHE A 42 2.66 -10.51 -1.94
C PHE A 42 3.24 -11.17 -3.21
N PRO A 43 3.95 -12.33 -3.10
CA PRO A 43 4.72 -12.90 -4.20
C PRO A 43 3.89 -13.36 -5.41
N HIS A 44 2.58 -13.52 -5.25
CA HIS A 44 1.65 -13.98 -6.30
C HIS A 44 0.74 -12.86 -6.85
N TYR A 45 0.91 -11.62 -6.37
CA TYR A 45 0.25 -10.45 -6.94
C TYR A 45 1.18 -9.72 -7.89
N SER A 46 0.63 -8.80 -8.71
CA SER A 46 1.44 -7.90 -9.52
C SER A 46 2.37 -7.06 -8.64
N LEU A 47 3.43 -6.52 -9.24
CA LEU A 47 4.38 -5.67 -8.55
C LEU A 47 3.68 -4.36 -8.11
N HIS A 48 3.57 -4.15 -6.80
CA HIS A 48 3.02 -2.94 -6.16
C HIS A 48 4.14 -2.23 -5.37
N ASP A 49 5.27 -2.00 -6.03
CA ASP A 49 6.40 -1.26 -5.47
C ASP A 49 6.35 0.22 -5.90
N ALA A 50 7.39 0.99 -5.58
CA ALA A 50 7.48 2.41 -5.94
C ALA A 50 7.36 2.68 -7.45
N SER A 51 7.74 1.72 -8.31
CA SER A 51 7.65 1.85 -9.76
C SER A 51 6.19 1.82 -10.25
N HIS A 52 5.32 1.12 -9.52
CA HIS A 52 3.88 1.11 -9.78
C HIS A 52 3.29 2.51 -9.58
N SER A 53 3.54 3.13 -8.42
CA SER A 53 3.13 4.51 -8.13
C SER A 53 3.66 5.51 -9.17
N SER A 54 4.93 5.38 -9.56
CA SER A 54 5.52 6.23 -10.61
C SER A 54 4.85 6.04 -11.97
N THR A 55 4.46 4.80 -12.30
CA THR A 55 3.73 4.49 -13.52
C THR A 55 2.34 5.12 -13.52
N ILE A 56 1.59 5.04 -12.40
CA ILE A 56 0.28 5.70 -12.25
C ILE A 56 0.42 7.21 -12.51
N ILE A 57 1.37 7.88 -11.85
CA ILE A 57 1.62 9.32 -12.05
C ILE A 57 1.90 9.61 -13.53
N THR A 58 2.73 8.80 -14.19
CA THR A 58 3.05 8.96 -15.62
C THR A 58 1.81 8.80 -16.51
N GLN A 59 0.88 7.90 -16.19
CA GLN A 59 -0.36 7.78 -16.94
C GLN A 59 -1.29 8.98 -16.71
N ILE A 60 -1.40 9.48 -15.47
CA ILE A 60 -2.15 10.70 -15.15
C ILE A 60 -1.60 11.89 -15.93
N GLU A 61 -0.27 12.03 -15.99
CA GLU A 61 0.41 13.07 -16.76
C GLU A 61 0.03 13.02 -18.25
N LYS A 62 -0.04 11.83 -18.85
CA LYS A 62 -0.47 11.67 -20.25
C LYS A 62 -1.91 12.11 -20.48
N VAL A 63 -2.82 11.79 -19.55
CA VAL A 63 -4.24 12.18 -19.64
C VAL A 63 -4.42 13.69 -19.53
N ILE A 64 -3.68 14.33 -18.62
CA ILE A 64 -3.82 15.78 -18.37
C ILE A 64 -3.07 16.60 -19.43
N SER A 65 -2.03 16.05 -20.06
CA SER A 65 -1.21 16.74 -21.05
C SER A 65 -2.06 17.36 -22.18
N PRO A 66 -1.77 18.61 -22.62
CA PRO A 66 -0.66 19.48 -22.19
C PRO A 66 -0.98 20.35 -20.96
N ASN A 67 -2.13 20.19 -20.32
CA ASN A 67 -2.69 21.11 -19.32
C ASN A 67 -2.10 20.99 -17.91
N ILE A 68 -0.96 20.30 -17.72
CA ILE A 68 -0.34 20.11 -16.39
C ILE A 68 0.01 21.46 -15.73
N TYR A 69 0.27 22.49 -16.52
CA TYR A 69 0.53 23.85 -16.02
C TYR A 69 -0.65 24.50 -15.32
N LYS A 70 -1.88 24.00 -15.54
CA LYS A 70 -3.09 24.50 -14.88
C LYS A 70 -3.25 23.96 -13.45
N LEU A 71 -2.52 22.90 -13.09
CA LEU A 71 -2.56 22.36 -11.74
C LEU A 71 -1.93 23.34 -10.75
N THR A 72 -2.61 23.53 -9.62
CA THR A 72 -2.10 24.27 -8.46
C THR A 72 -1.09 23.42 -7.69
N ALA A 73 -0.39 24.03 -6.72
CA ALA A 73 0.56 23.30 -5.88
C ALA A 73 -0.15 22.19 -5.08
N THR A 74 -1.35 22.49 -4.55
CA THR A 74 -2.15 21.52 -3.81
C THR A 74 -2.62 20.37 -4.70
N ASP A 75 -3.04 20.64 -5.94
CA ASP A 75 -3.44 19.57 -6.88
C ASP A 75 -2.25 18.64 -7.18
N CYS A 76 -1.09 19.22 -7.45
CA CYS A 76 0.12 18.44 -7.72
C CYS A 76 0.50 17.59 -6.51
N TRP A 77 0.53 18.20 -5.33
CA TRP A 77 0.86 17.51 -4.08
C TRP A 77 -0.12 16.37 -3.79
N LEU A 78 -1.43 16.61 -3.89
CA LEU A 78 -2.45 15.57 -3.66
C LEU A 78 -2.32 14.40 -4.64
N LEU A 79 -2.06 14.66 -5.92
CA LEU A 79 -1.87 13.60 -6.92
C LEU A 79 -0.63 12.75 -6.61
N LEU A 80 0.48 13.40 -6.29
CA LEU A 80 1.74 12.73 -5.99
C LEU A 80 1.64 11.87 -4.72
N GLU A 81 1.16 12.46 -3.62
CA GLU A 81 0.97 11.78 -2.34
C GLU A 81 -0.03 10.63 -2.47
N SER A 82 -1.20 10.86 -3.09
CA SER A 82 -2.22 9.80 -3.24
C SER A 82 -1.67 8.61 -4.02
N CYS A 83 -0.87 8.83 -5.07
CA CYS A 83 -0.28 7.74 -5.85
C CYS A 83 0.75 6.93 -5.06
N TYR A 84 1.50 7.52 -4.14
CA TYR A 84 2.46 6.77 -3.32
C TYR A 84 1.81 6.15 -2.08
N TRP A 85 0.78 6.78 -1.52
CA TRP A 85 0.07 6.25 -0.35
C TRP A 85 -0.96 5.18 -0.70
N HIS A 86 -1.48 5.09 -1.93
CA HIS A 86 -2.56 4.15 -2.27
C HIS A 86 -2.24 2.67 -2.01
N ASP A 87 -0.97 2.27 -2.13
CA ASP A 87 -0.48 0.92 -1.85
C ASP A 87 0.23 0.80 -0.50
N ALA A 88 0.31 1.87 0.29
CA ALA A 88 0.97 1.83 1.60
C ALA A 88 0.33 0.81 2.55
N GLY A 89 -0.97 0.56 2.39
CA GLY A 89 -1.71 -0.48 3.08
C GLY A 89 -1.37 -1.91 2.68
N MET A 90 -0.49 -2.11 1.70
CA MET A 90 0.15 -3.40 1.41
C MET A 90 1.48 -3.57 2.15
N VAL A 91 2.01 -2.54 2.80
CA VAL A 91 3.18 -2.72 3.68
C VAL A 91 2.71 -3.45 4.94
N ILE A 92 3.35 -4.56 5.26
CA ILE A 92 3.05 -5.37 6.45
C ILE A 92 4.31 -5.44 7.31
N THR A 93 4.21 -4.95 8.53
CA THR A 93 5.32 -5.05 9.49
C THR A 93 5.38 -6.45 10.09
N ASN A 94 6.56 -6.85 10.56
CA ASN A 94 6.69 -8.12 11.28
C ASN A 94 5.88 -8.14 12.59
N GLU A 95 5.65 -6.99 13.21
CA GLU A 95 4.86 -6.91 14.44
C GLU A 95 3.38 -7.15 14.14
N GLU A 96 2.81 -6.53 13.09
CA GLU A 96 1.45 -6.81 12.63
C GLU A 96 1.24 -8.30 12.32
N LYS A 97 2.22 -8.96 11.71
CA LYS A 97 2.14 -10.42 11.47
C LYS A 97 2.05 -11.20 12.77
N LYS A 98 2.89 -10.89 13.77
CA LYS A 98 2.87 -11.58 15.06
C LYS A 98 1.58 -11.34 15.82
N GLU A 99 1.07 -10.11 15.80
CA GLU A 99 -0.19 -9.75 16.44
C GLU A 99 -1.36 -10.49 15.81
N LEU A 100 -1.45 -10.48 14.47
CA LEU A 100 -2.49 -11.20 13.73
C LEU A 100 -2.43 -12.71 13.99
N LEU A 101 -1.24 -13.30 14.03
CA LEU A 101 -1.05 -14.73 14.32
C LEU A 101 -1.44 -15.14 15.74
N ARG A 102 -1.59 -14.18 16.67
CA ARG A 102 -2.08 -14.40 18.03
C ARG A 102 -3.57 -14.11 18.18
N ASP A 103 -4.21 -13.56 17.16
CA ASP A 103 -5.62 -13.18 17.18
C ASP A 103 -6.53 -14.41 17.00
N PRO A 104 -7.39 -14.75 17.98
CA PRO A 104 -8.37 -15.83 17.84
C PRO A 104 -9.29 -15.68 16.63
N LEU A 105 -9.62 -14.45 16.21
CA LEU A 105 -10.44 -14.22 15.02
C LEU A 105 -9.71 -14.62 13.74
N PHE A 106 -8.38 -14.49 13.70
CA PHE A 106 -7.59 -14.96 12.56
C PHE A 106 -7.53 -16.49 12.52
N HIS A 107 -7.49 -17.16 13.68
CA HIS A 107 -7.61 -18.62 13.74
C HIS A 107 -8.97 -19.10 13.21
N PHE A 108 -10.06 -18.47 13.62
CA PHE A 108 -11.39 -18.77 13.08
C PHE A 108 -11.45 -18.54 11.56
N TYR A 109 -10.86 -17.45 11.07
CA TYR A 109 -10.74 -17.18 9.63
C TYR A 109 -10.00 -18.31 8.88
N LEU A 110 -8.91 -18.86 9.45
CA LEU A 110 -8.18 -19.99 8.86
C LEU A 110 -9.05 -21.25 8.79
N GLU A 111 -9.79 -21.57 9.86
CA GLU A 111 -10.71 -22.71 9.89
C GLU A 111 -11.79 -22.57 8.82
N GLU A 112 -12.48 -21.44 8.76
CA GLU A 112 -13.48 -21.16 7.72
C GLU A 112 -12.89 -21.25 6.31
N LEU A 113 -11.68 -20.71 6.10
CA LEU A 113 -10.99 -20.78 4.81
C LEU A 113 -10.67 -22.21 4.41
N SER A 114 -10.33 -23.08 5.37
CA SER A 114 -10.01 -24.49 5.13
C SER A 114 -11.21 -25.32 4.63
N HIS A 115 -12.44 -24.90 4.95
CA HIS A 115 -13.67 -25.58 4.52
C HIS A 115 -14.18 -25.12 3.15
N LYS A 116 -13.60 -24.07 2.58
CA LYS A 116 -13.95 -23.59 1.23
C LYS A 116 -13.29 -24.45 0.14
N GLU A 117 -13.82 -24.36 -1.08
CA GLU A 117 -13.19 -24.93 -2.28
C GLU A 117 -12.41 -23.84 -3.01
N SER A 118 -11.18 -23.58 -2.58
CA SER A 118 -10.29 -22.61 -3.22
C SER A 118 -8.82 -23.00 -3.08
N GLU A 119 -7.94 -22.41 -3.89
CA GLU A 119 -6.48 -22.57 -3.73
C GLU A 119 -6.01 -22.13 -2.33
N LEU A 120 -6.61 -21.07 -1.79
CA LEU A 120 -6.30 -20.59 -0.44
C LEU A 120 -6.70 -21.60 0.66
N SER A 121 -7.68 -22.44 0.40
CA SER A 121 -8.11 -23.49 1.33
C SER A 121 -7.05 -24.57 1.52
N LYS A 122 -6.23 -24.85 0.49
CA LYS A 122 -5.08 -25.75 0.60
C LYS A 122 -4.01 -25.19 1.54
N HIS A 123 -3.70 -23.90 1.41
CA HIS A 123 -2.77 -23.20 2.30
C HIS A 123 -3.27 -23.15 3.75
N ALA A 124 -4.56 -22.89 3.96
CA ALA A 124 -5.14 -22.92 5.30
C ALA A 124 -5.05 -24.31 5.95
N LYS A 125 -5.34 -25.38 5.20
CA LYS A 125 -5.19 -26.77 5.68
C LYS A 125 -3.73 -27.09 6.03
N GLU A 126 -2.78 -26.69 5.20
CA GLU A 126 -1.34 -26.87 5.45
C GLU A 126 -0.92 -26.24 6.79
N ILE A 127 -1.39 -25.02 7.07
CA ILE A 127 -1.10 -24.30 8.33
C ILE A 127 -1.74 -25.02 9.53
N LEU A 128 -3.01 -25.42 9.44
CA LEU A 128 -3.76 -26.02 10.55
C LEU A 128 -3.35 -27.47 10.89
N GLN A 129 -2.88 -28.24 9.90
CA GLN A 129 -2.51 -29.65 10.08
C GLN A 129 -1.09 -29.84 10.65
N SER A 130 -0.30 -28.76 10.71
CA SER A 130 1.04 -28.73 11.28
C SER A 130 1.00 -28.84 12.82
N LYS A 131 0.93 -30.06 13.35
CA LYS A 131 0.93 -30.31 14.81
C LYS A 131 2.28 -30.69 15.41
N ASN A 132 3.31 -30.95 14.59
CA ASN A 132 4.62 -31.42 15.08
C ASN A 132 5.68 -30.32 14.90
N GLU A 133 6.13 -29.76 16.02
CA GLU A 133 7.07 -28.62 16.10
C GLU A 133 8.49 -28.93 15.54
N ASN A 134 8.81 -30.19 15.25
CA ASN A 134 10.14 -30.65 14.85
C ASN A 134 10.27 -31.09 13.37
N ASP A 135 9.25 -30.90 12.55
CA ASP A 135 9.29 -31.27 11.12
C ASP A 135 9.85 -30.11 10.27
N ILE A 136 11.18 -29.99 10.25
CA ILE A 136 11.90 -28.93 9.49
C ILE A 136 11.57 -28.98 7.99
N VAL A 137 11.24 -30.15 7.44
CA VAL A 137 10.87 -30.30 6.02
C VAL A 137 9.58 -29.54 5.70
N LYS A 138 8.62 -29.52 6.63
CA LYS A 138 7.36 -28.77 6.49
C LYS A 138 7.47 -27.29 6.82
N ALA A 139 8.54 -26.86 7.51
CA ALA A 139 8.70 -25.45 7.89
C ALA A 139 8.61 -24.50 6.68
N LEU A 140 9.20 -24.88 5.54
CA LEU A 140 9.13 -24.09 4.32
C LEU A 140 7.72 -24.06 3.69
N SER A 141 7.03 -25.21 3.62
CA SER A 141 5.68 -25.27 3.03
C SER A 141 4.65 -24.49 3.86
N ILE A 142 4.77 -24.56 5.20
CA ILE A 142 3.95 -23.78 6.13
C ILE A 142 4.26 -22.29 5.99
N SER A 143 5.54 -21.91 5.95
CA SER A 143 5.95 -20.51 5.79
C SER A 143 5.43 -19.90 4.49
N ASN A 144 5.51 -20.65 3.39
CA ASN A 144 4.94 -20.24 2.10
C ASN A 144 3.42 -20.12 2.22
N SER A 145 2.73 -21.14 2.73
CA SER A 145 1.27 -21.12 2.88
C SER A 145 0.79 -19.95 3.74
N LEU A 146 1.51 -19.65 4.83
CA LEU A 146 1.23 -18.49 5.66
C LEU A 146 1.40 -17.20 4.88
N THR A 147 2.45 -17.06 4.06
CA THR A 147 2.65 -15.90 3.18
C THR A 147 1.46 -15.71 2.24
N PHE A 148 0.96 -16.79 1.62
CA PHE A 148 -0.22 -16.71 0.74
C PHE A 148 -1.49 -16.26 1.46
N VAL A 149 -1.75 -16.80 2.66
CA VAL A 149 -2.94 -16.42 3.44
C VAL A 149 -2.84 -14.99 3.95
N LEU A 150 -1.69 -14.57 4.47
CA LEU A 150 -1.46 -13.20 4.94
C LEU A 150 -1.63 -12.19 3.81
N ALA A 151 -1.08 -12.49 2.63
CA ALA A 151 -1.25 -11.65 1.46
C ALA A 151 -2.73 -11.44 1.13
N ASP A 152 -3.53 -12.51 1.04
CA ASP A 152 -4.97 -12.40 0.75
C ASP A 152 -5.73 -11.64 1.85
N TYR A 153 -5.41 -11.90 3.11
CA TYR A 153 -6.01 -11.21 4.26
C TYR A 153 -5.74 -9.70 4.21
N PHE A 154 -4.48 -9.30 4.13
CA PHE A 154 -4.11 -7.87 4.09
C PHE A 154 -4.47 -7.21 2.76
N ARG A 155 -4.55 -7.95 1.65
CA ARG A 155 -5.03 -7.42 0.37
C ARG A 155 -6.47 -6.93 0.46
N LYS A 156 -7.33 -7.57 1.24
CA LYS A 156 -8.72 -7.12 1.46
C LYS A 156 -8.77 -5.81 2.23
N LEU A 157 -7.86 -5.63 3.17
CA LEU A 157 -7.79 -4.46 4.06
C LEU A 157 -6.96 -3.31 3.51
N HIS A 158 -6.15 -3.53 2.47
CA HIS A 158 -5.11 -2.58 2.04
C HIS A 158 -5.65 -1.16 1.77
N ALA A 159 -6.83 -0.99 1.18
CA ALA A 159 -7.34 0.34 0.84
C ALA A 159 -7.59 1.16 2.12
N ASP A 160 -8.34 0.59 3.07
CA ASP A 160 -8.60 1.26 4.35
C ASP A 160 -7.30 1.51 5.11
N ARG A 161 -6.38 0.54 5.10
CA ARG A 161 -5.04 0.68 5.69
C ARG A 161 -4.25 1.83 5.04
N SER A 162 -4.24 1.93 3.71
CA SER A 162 -3.57 3.00 2.97
C SER A 162 -4.06 4.37 3.41
N GLY A 163 -5.38 4.56 3.51
CA GLY A 163 -5.96 5.81 3.97
C GLY A 163 -5.59 6.17 5.41
N ASN A 164 -5.56 5.17 6.30
CA ASN A 164 -5.15 5.35 7.69
C ASN A 164 -3.66 5.72 7.80
N PHE A 165 -2.80 5.03 7.04
CA PHE A 165 -1.35 5.24 7.07
C PHE A 165 -0.91 6.60 6.53
N VAL A 166 -1.74 7.26 5.71
CA VAL A 166 -1.50 8.67 5.38
C VAL A 166 -1.41 9.52 6.65
N ASN A 167 -2.28 9.29 7.64
CA ASN A 167 -2.33 10.06 8.88
C ASN A 167 -1.39 9.50 9.96
N GLU A 168 -1.13 8.18 9.94
CA GLU A 168 -0.33 7.48 10.93
C GLU A 168 0.82 6.69 10.27
N PRO A 169 1.78 7.37 9.61
CA PRO A 169 2.81 6.71 8.80
C PRO A 169 3.75 5.83 9.64
N SER A 170 3.89 6.11 10.94
CA SER A 170 4.68 5.32 11.86
C SER A 170 4.17 3.88 12.02
N LYS A 171 2.89 3.59 11.77
CA LYS A 171 2.33 2.23 11.83
C LYS A 171 2.98 1.26 10.85
N ILE A 172 3.55 1.78 9.75
CA ILE A 172 4.32 1.01 8.77
C ILE A 172 5.82 1.33 8.81
N ASN A 173 6.31 1.82 9.95
CA ASN A 173 7.71 2.24 10.15
C ASN A 173 8.17 3.34 9.18
N VAL A 174 7.26 4.18 8.69
CA VAL A 174 7.58 5.35 7.87
C VAL A 174 7.61 6.58 8.78
N SER A 175 8.81 7.12 9.03
CA SER A 175 9.01 8.34 9.84
C SER A 175 8.78 9.61 9.01
N SER A 176 7.63 9.69 8.34
CA SER A 176 7.20 10.90 7.65
C SER A 176 6.54 11.86 8.65
N PRO A 177 6.93 13.14 8.70
CA PRO A 177 6.35 14.08 9.64
C PRO A 177 4.93 14.49 9.20
N ARG A 178 4.01 14.59 10.16
CA ARG A 178 2.68 15.22 10.01
C ARG A 178 2.62 16.47 10.87
N THR A 179 3.39 17.48 10.47
CA THR A 179 3.51 18.73 11.22
C THR A 179 2.25 19.59 11.09
N SER A 180 2.03 20.51 12.04
CA SER A 180 0.97 21.51 11.95
C SER A 180 1.18 22.56 10.84
N LEU A 181 2.33 22.54 10.17
CA LEU A 181 2.68 23.49 9.10
C LEU A 181 1.93 23.18 7.79
N ILE A 182 1.53 21.93 7.58
CA ILE A 182 0.64 21.54 6.47
C ILE A 182 -0.75 21.29 7.07
N PRO A 183 -1.81 21.92 6.56
CA PRO A 183 -3.15 21.73 7.10
C PRO A 183 -3.58 20.26 7.11
N GLN A 184 -3.99 19.75 8.27
CA GLN A 184 -4.39 18.35 8.47
C GLN A 184 -5.43 17.86 7.45
N ARG A 185 -6.34 18.75 7.03
CA ARG A 185 -7.34 18.44 6.00
C ARG A 185 -6.75 17.90 4.70
N LEU A 186 -5.55 18.32 4.32
CA LEU A 186 -4.89 17.83 3.10
C LEU A 186 -4.48 16.37 3.23
N PHE A 187 -3.94 15.97 4.38
CA PHE A 187 -3.68 14.57 4.69
C PHE A 187 -4.97 13.76 4.77
N ASN A 188 -6.04 14.31 5.33
CA ASN A 188 -7.34 13.63 5.35
C ASN A 188 -7.91 13.40 3.94
N PHE A 189 -7.76 14.37 3.02
CA PHE A 189 -8.13 14.21 1.62
C PHE A 189 -7.26 13.16 0.92
N CYS A 190 -5.94 13.20 1.12
CA CYS A 190 -5.04 12.17 0.59
C CYS A 190 -5.40 10.78 1.14
N GLY A 191 -5.73 10.67 2.43
CA GLY A 191 -6.20 9.45 3.08
C GLY A 191 -7.48 8.92 2.45
N SER A 192 -8.46 9.78 2.22
CA SER A 192 -9.74 9.42 1.59
C SER A 192 -9.56 8.96 0.15
N ASN A 193 -8.66 9.60 -0.62
CA ASN A 193 -8.32 9.17 -1.97
C ASN A 193 -7.56 7.83 -1.99
N SER A 194 -6.72 7.59 -0.97
CA SER A 194 -5.96 6.35 -0.83
C SER A 194 -6.82 5.18 -0.32
N SER A 195 -7.88 5.47 0.45
CA SER A 195 -8.86 4.48 0.91
C SER A 195 -10.01 4.24 -0.05
N MET A 196 -10.18 5.10 -1.06
CA MET A 196 -10.87 4.71 -2.27
C MET A 196 -10.04 3.59 -2.91
N SER A 197 -10.36 2.35 -2.52
CA SER A 197 -10.15 1.20 -3.39
C SER A 197 -10.64 1.68 -4.75
N TRP A 198 -9.75 1.68 -5.74
CA TRP A 198 -10.16 1.69 -7.14
C TRP A 198 -10.99 0.42 -7.26
N LYS A 199 -12.26 0.51 -6.83
CA LYS A 199 -13.15 -0.62 -6.63
C LYS A 199 -13.13 -1.28 -7.98
N LYS A 200 -12.55 -2.47 -8.03
CA LYS A 200 -12.67 -3.37 -9.17
C LYS A 200 -14.15 -3.68 -9.30
N SER A 201 -14.90 -2.75 -9.88
CA SER A 201 -16.08 -3.06 -10.67
C SER A 201 -15.56 -3.94 -11.81
N ARG A 202 -15.57 -5.26 -11.56
CA ARG A 202 -15.29 -6.31 -12.54
C ARG A 202 -13.84 -6.36 -13.05
N CYS A 203 -12.90 -6.82 -12.21
CA CYS A 203 -11.86 -7.69 -12.78
C CYS A 203 -12.43 -9.11 -12.93
N ASN A 204 -13.33 -9.28 -13.90
CA ASN A 204 -13.60 -10.56 -14.55
C ASN A 204 -12.65 -10.79 -15.75
N PHE A 205 -11.64 -9.94 -15.93
CA PHE A 205 -10.48 -10.29 -16.74
C PHE A 205 -9.45 -10.91 -15.82
N GLY A 206 -9.17 -12.20 -16.05
CA GLY A 206 -8.16 -13.01 -15.35
C GLY A 206 -6.74 -12.51 -15.57
N ALA A 207 -6.42 -11.33 -15.02
CA ALA A 207 -5.13 -10.67 -15.18
C ALA A 207 -4.61 -10.03 -13.88
N CYS A 208 -4.97 -10.58 -12.71
CA CYS A 208 -4.34 -10.24 -11.42
C CYS A 208 -4.11 -11.49 -10.55
N LYS A 209 -3.85 -12.62 -11.20
CA LYS A 209 -2.94 -13.64 -10.73
C LYS A 209 -1.94 -13.79 -11.87
N VAL A 210 -0.65 -13.92 -11.56
CA VAL A 210 0.34 -14.30 -12.57
C VAL A 210 -0.14 -15.59 -13.24
#